data_AF-A0A7W8QIF7-F1
#
_entry.id   AF-A0A7W8QIF7-F1
#
_cell.length_a   1.000
_cell.length_b   1.000
_cell.length_c   1.000
_cell.angle_alpha   90.00
_cell.angle_beta   90.00
_cell.angle_gamma   90.00
#
_symmetry.space_group_name_H-M   'P 1'
#
loop_
_entity.id
_entity.type
_entity.pdbx_description
1 polymer ?
#
loop_
_entity_poly.entity_id
_entity_poly.type
_entity_poly.pdbx_seq_one_letter_code
_entity_poly.pdbx_strand_id
1 'polypeptide(L)'
;MLHGSGVLQVGAGGSAAQRIAGLAPGAHVVKAFHLFPAAHWAEGGAAAGTVAMCGDDTGALETVGRMVRDLGGTPALPRPPAGGGRGLLHRPGLRRVRPSSALPGAHRAA
;
A
#
# COMPACT_ATOMS: atom_id res chain seq x y z
N MET A 1 24.61 0.45 26.85
CA MET A 1 24.55 0.65 25.38
C MET A 1 23.13 0.32 24.94
N LEU A 2 22.26 1.33 24.75
CA LEU A 2 20.90 1.08 24.27
C LEU A 2 20.97 0.71 22.79
N HIS A 3 20.71 -0.55 22.47
CA HIS A 3 20.43 -0.96 21.10
C HIS A 3 19.02 -0.44 20.76
N GLY A 4 18.84 0.06 19.53
CA GLY A 4 17.53 0.44 19.04
C GLY A 4 16.58 -0.76 19.14
N SER A 5 15.45 -0.59 19.83
CA SER A 5 14.52 -1.67 20.20
C SER A 5 13.77 -2.29 19.01
N GLY A 6 14.09 -1.90 17.77
CA GLY A 6 13.33 -2.27 16.57
C GLY A 6 11.91 -1.68 16.53
N VAL A 7 11.53 -0.88 17.52
CA VAL A 7 10.21 -0.25 17.58
C VAL A 7 10.21 1.02 16.75
N LEU A 8 9.30 1.10 15.78
CA LEU A 8 9.08 2.30 15.00
C LEU A 8 8.52 3.41 15.89
N GLN A 9 9.39 4.36 16.25
CA GLN A 9 9.03 5.57 16.99
C GLN A 9 8.47 6.60 15.99
N VAL A 10 7.15 6.65 15.86
CA VAL A 10 6.47 7.67 15.06
C VAL A 10 6.16 8.86 15.97
N GLY A 11 6.67 10.05 15.63
CA GLY A 11 6.34 11.28 16.37
C GLY A 11 4.84 11.61 16.31
N ALA A 12 4.39 12.55 17.13
CA ALA A 12 2.97 12.91 17.27
C ALA A 12 2.24 13.23 15.94
N GLY A 13 2.97 13.66 14.91
CA GLY A 13 2.44 13.93 13.58
C GLY A 13 2.29 12.72 12.66
N GLY A 14 2.47 11.49 13.15
CA GLY A 14 2.42 10.30 12.32
C GLY A 14 3.65 10.13 11.42
N SER A 15 3.60 9.15 10.53
CA SER A 15 4.65 8.89 9.55
C SER A 15 4.67 9.98 8.47
N ALA A 16 5.80 10.11 7.76
CA ALA A 16 5.90 11.05 6.64
C ALA A 16 4.80 10.82 5.58
N ALA A 17 4.44 9.57 5.29
CA ALA A 17 3.35 9.24 4.36
C ALA A 17 1.99 9.74 4.86
N GLN A 18 1.70 9.61 6.16
CA GLN A 18 0.47 10.15 6.75
C GLN A 18 0.41 11.68 6.69
N ARG A 19 1.55 12.36 6.89
CA ARG A 19 1.61 13.82 6.74
C ARG A 19 1.38 14.25 5.29
N ILE A 20 1.98 13.56 4.32
CA ILE A 20 1.75 13.83 2.89
C ILE A 20 0.27 13.64 2.54
N ALA A 21 -0.37 12.57 3.01
CA ALA A 21 -1.79 12.32 2.79
C ALA A 21 -2.68 13.44 3.37
N GLY A 22 -2.30 14.00 4.53
CA GLY A 22 -3.00 15.16 5.10
C GLY A 22 -2.82 16.45 4.31
N LEU A 23 -1.67 16.65 3.66
CA LEU A 23 -1.36 17.83 2.85
C LEU A 23 -1.89 17.75 1.42
N ALA A 24 -2.17 16.55 0.91
CA ALA A 24 -2.71 16.32 -0.44
C ALA A 24 -4.05 15.59 -0.41
N PRO A 25 -5.15 16.25 0.01
CA PRO A 25 -6.47 15.64 0.01
C PRO A 25 -6.88 15.16 -1.39
N GLY A 26 -7.32 13.92 -1.49
CA GLY A 26 -7.73 13.29 -2.76
C GLY A 26 -6.60 12.56 -3.50
N ALA A 27 -5.35 12.65 -3.04
CA ALA A 27 -4.27 11.82 -3.56
C ALA A 27 -4.21 10.45 -2.86
N HIS A 28 -3.84 9.42 -3.61
CA HIS A 28 -3.51 8.11 -3.05
C HIS A 28 -2.00 8.04 -2.75
N VAL A 29 -1.63 7.91 -1.47
CA VAL A 29 -0.24 7.94 -1.03
C VAL A 29 0.27 6.52 -0.78
N VAL A 30 1.35 6.16 -1.48
CA VAL A 30 2.05 4.88 -1.29
C VAL A 30 3.48 5.14 -0.82
N LYS A 31 3.88 4.50 0.28
CA LYS A 31 5.27 4.48 0.75
C LYS A 31 5.98 3.25 0.17
N ALA A 32 7.05 3.47 -0.58
CA ALA A 32 7.91 2.44 -1.18
C ALA A 32 9.38 2.94 -1.24
N PHE A 33 10.32 2.12 -1.73
CA PHE A 33 11.73 2.44 -2.03
C PHE A 33 12.63 2.96 -0.89
N HIS A 34 12.11 3.12 0.32
CA HIS A 34 12.82 3.70 1.46
C HIS A 34 13.84 2.79 2.15
N LEU A 35 13.98 1.53 1.73
CA LEU A 35 14.91 0.57 2.33
C LEU A 35 16.27 0.52 1.62
N PHE A 36 16.35 0.96 0.37
CA PHE A 36 17.56 0.88 -0.44
C PHE A 36 18.07 2.29 -0.78
N PRO A 37 19.40 2.50 -0.80
CA PRO A 37 19.97 3.77 -1.24
C PRO A 37 19.69 4.00 -2.72
N ALA A 38 19.71 5.26 -3.16
CA ALA A 38 19.44 5.62 -4.56
C ALA A 38 20.33 4.86 -5.56
N ALA A 39 21.62 4.67 -5.24
CA ALA A 39 22.57 3.93 -6.07
C ALA A 39 22.14 2.47 -6.37
N HIS A 40 21.32 1.85 -5.51
CA HIS A 40 20.80 0.50 -5.74
C HIS A 40 19.96 0.40 -7.02
N TRP A 41 19.35 1.50 -7.45
CA TRP A 41 18.43 1.55 -8.58
C TRP A 41 19.08 2.10 -9.86
N ALA A 42 20.34 2.55 -9.80
CA ALA A 42 21.00 3.25 -10.90
C ALA A 42 21.56 2.29 -11.96
N GLU A 43 21.96 1.08 -11.60
CA GLU A 43 22.73 0.20 -12.49
C GLU A 43 21.91 -0.90 -13.19
N GLY A 44 20.58 -0.91 -13.02
CA GLY A 44 19.66 -1.73 -13.84
C GLY A 44 19.94 -3.24 -13.93
N GLY A 45 20.79 -3.81 -13.07
CA GLY A 45 21.45 -5.08 -13.37
C GLY A 45 21.58 -6.10 -12.24
N ALA A 46 21.18 -5.80 -11.00
CA ALA A 46 21.06 -6.81 -9.96
C ALA A 46 19.57 -7.02 -9.64
N ALA A 47 19.13 -8.26 -9.39
CA ALA A 47 17.79 -8.53 -8.89
C ALA A 47 17.52 -7.62 -7.70
N ALA A 48 16.69 -6.59 -7.90
CA ALA A 48 16.52 -5.57 -6.90
C ALA A 48 15.78 -6.19 -5.72
N GLY A 49 16.18 -5.80 -4.51
CA GLY A 49 15.71 -6.45 -3.31
C GLY A 49 14.20 -6.32 -3.10
N THR A 50 13.69 -6.99 -2.08
CA THR A 50 12.27 -6.91 -1.71
C THR A 50 11.91 -5.49 -1.27
N VAL A 51 11.00 -4.83 -1.99
CA VAL A 51 10.53 -3.48 -1.68
C VAL A 51 9.28 -3.57 -0.80
N ALA A 52 9.42 -3.16 0.46
CA ALA A 52 8.28 -2.98 1.34
C ALA A 52 7.42 -1.79 0.88
N MET A 53 6.13 -2.05 0.66
CA MET A 53 5.15 -1.08 0.19
C MET A 53 3.99 -0.97 1.19
N CYS A 54 3.47 0.23 1.40
CA CYS A 54 2.29 0.46 2.24
C CYS A 54 1.44 1.60 1.68
N GLY A 55 0.12 1.43 1.68
CA GLY A 55 -0.87 2.36 1.15
C GLY A 55 -2.29 1.84 1.43
N ASP A 56 -3.29 2.68 1.29
CA ASP A 56 -4.70 2.37 1.57
C ASP A 56 -5.52 2.06 0.31
N ASP A 57 -5.08 2.53 -0.86
CA ASP A 57 -5.71 2.26 -2.14
C ASP A 57 -5.02 1.11 -2.91
N THR A 58 -5.79 0.08 -3.24
CA THR A 58 -5.27 -1.11 -3.95
C THR A 58 -4.77 -0.78 -5.35
N GLY A 59 -5.44 0.12 -6.08
CA GLY A 59 -5.03 0.50 -7.44
C GLY A 59 -3.70 1.25 -7.47
N ALA A 60 -3.49 2.14 -6.51
CA ALA A 60 -2.22 2.83 -6.30
C ALA A 60 -1.10 1.85 -5.92
N LEU A 61 -1.39 0.88 -5.04
CA LEU A 61 -0.44 -0.19 -4.67
C LEU A 61 -0.06 -1.07 -5.87
N GLU A 62 -1.02 -1.41 -6.73
CA GLU A 62 -0.75 -2.16 -7.96
C GLU A 62 0.13 -1.36 -8.93
N THR A 63 -0.18 -0.08 -9.09
CA THR A 63 0.59 0.84 -9.95
C THR A 63 2.04 0.93 -9.50
N VAL A 64 2.28 1.20 -8.21
CA VAL A 64 3.63 1.25 -7.65
C VAL A 64 4.31 -0.13 -7.66
N GLY A 65 3.54 -1.20 -7.46
CA GLY A 65 4.05 -2.56 -7.57
C GLY A 65 4.54 -2.91 -8.98
N ARG A 66 3.98 -2.32 -10.04
CA ARG A 66 4.52 -2.46 -11.40
C ARG A 66 5.84 -1.70 -11.53
N MET A 67 5.92 -0.46 -11.04
CA MET A 67 7.18 0.31 -11.02
C MET A 67 8.32 -0.45 -10.32
N VAL A 68 8.03 -1.10 -9.19
CA VAL A 68 9.01 -1.95 -8.49
C VAL A 68 9.52 -3.08 -9.39
N ARG A 69 8.63 -3.76 -10.12
CA ARG A 69 9.00 -4.86 -11.02
C ARG A 69 9.76 -4.37 -12.24
N ASP A 70 9.40 -3.21 -12.78
CA ASP A 70 10.09 -2.59 -13.92
C ASP A 70 11.55 -2.25 -13.57
N LEU A 71 11.81 -1.95 -12.29
CA LEU A 71 13.15 -1.74 -11.74
C LEU A 71 13.83 -3.05 -11.30
N GLY A 72 13.26 -4.21 -11.62
CA GLY A 72 13.81 -5.53 -11.28
C GLY A 72 13.58 -5.98 -9.83
N GLY A 73 12.74 -5.28 -9.07
CA GLY A 73 12.46 -5.55 -7.66
C GLY A 73 11.27 -6.46 -7.40
N THR A 74 11.16 -6.96 -6.17
CA THR A 74 10.00 -7.75 -5.73
C THR A 74 9.12 -6.92 -4.77
N PRO A 75 7.87 -6.56 -5.15
CA PRO A 75 6.99 -5.81 -4.27
C PRO A 75 6.49 -6.69 -3.11
N ALA A 76 6.53 -6.15 -1.88
CA ALA A 76 5.98 -6.79 -0.68
C ALA A 76 5.05 -5.84 0.07
N LEU A 77 3.78 -6.24 0.21
CA LEU A 77 2.83 -5.58 1.09
C LEU A 77 2.97 -6.15 2.51
N PRO A 78 2.73 -5.35 3.56
CA PRO A 78 2.56 -5.89 4.90
C PRO A 78 1.40 -6.90 4.84
N ARG A 79 1.71 -8.17 5.11
CA ARG A 79 0.69 -9.19 5.29
C ARG A 79 -0.24 -8.70 6.41
N PRO A 80 -1.58 -8.79 6.27
CA PRO A 80 -2.48 -8.54 7.39
C PRO A 80 -2.11 -9.50 8.54
N PRO A 81 -2.17 -9.05 9.81
CA PRO A 81 -1.78 -9.90 10.94
C PRO A 81 -2.54 -11.23 10.88
N ALA A 82 -1.80 -12.34 11.01
CA ALA A 82 -2.38 -13.68 11.03
C ALA A 82 -3.17 -13.86 12.33
N GLY A 83 -4.48 -13.61 12.29
CA GLY A 83 -5.39 -13.77 13.42
C GLY A 83 -6.69 -13.01 13.17
N GLY A 84 -7.78 -13.74 12.95
CA GLY A 84 -9.11 -13.16 12.85
C GLY A 84 -9.49 -12.41 14.13
N GLY A 85 -9.95 -11.18 13.98
CA GLY A 85 -10.43 -10.37 15.10
C GLY A 85 -10.76 -8.95 14.64
N ARG A 86 -12.05 -8.63 14.62
CA ARG A 86 -12.59 -7.31 14.27
C ARG A 86 -11.98 -6.21 15.15
N GLY A 87 -11.44 -5.18 14.52
CA GLY A 87 -11.06 -3.91 15.15
C GLY A 87 -11.47 -2.75 14.23
N LEU A 88 -12.32 -1.89 14.73
CA LEU A 88 -13.12 -0.93 13.99
C LEU A 88 -12.28 0.26 13.49
N LEU A 89 -12.29 0.51 12.17
CA LEU A 89 -12.24 1.88 11.66
C LEU A 89 -13.68 2.28 11.29
N HIS A 90 -14.42 2.74 12.29
CA HIS A 90 -15.65 3.48 12.06
C HIS A 90 -15.24 4.94 11.77
N ARG A 91 -15.33 5.35 10.51
CA ARG A 91 -15.53 6.76 10.14
C ARG A 91 -16.97 6.90 9.65
N PRO A 92 -17.82 7.71 10.29
CA PRO A 92 -19.08 8.10 9.67
C PRO A 92 -18.75 9.00 8.48
N GLY A 93 -19.04 8.56 7.25
CA GLY A 93 -18.96 9.43 6.08
C GLY A 93 -18.55 8.79 4.74
N LEU A 94 -17.94 7.61 4.71
CA LEU A 94 -17.67 6.94 3.43
C LEU A 94 -18.74 5.87 3.16
N ARG A 95 -19.66 6.23 2.25
CA ARG A 95 -20.67 5.33 1.71
C ARG A 95 -19.96 4.11 1.12
N ARG A 96 -20.17 2.93 1.70
CA ARG A 96 -19.71 1.64 1.16
C ARG A 96 -20.27 1.52 -0.27
N VAL A 97 -19.42 1.68 -1.28
CA VAL A 97 -19.79 1.35 -2.67
C VAL A 97 -19.92 -0.18 -2.71
N ARG A 98 -21.16 -0.66 -2.86
CA ARG A 98 -21.41 -2.06 -3.22
C ARG A 98 -20.98 -2.25 -4.69
N PRO A 99 -20.32 -3.35 -5.07
CA PRO A 99 -20.11 -3.65 -6.47
C PRO A 99 -21.49 -3.82 -7.12
N SER A 100 -21.80 -2.94 -8.07
CA SER A 100 -22.97 -3.06 -8.93
C SER A 100 -22.60 -3.95 -10.10
N SER A 101 -23.02 -5.21 -10.05
CA SER A 101 -23.34 -5.97 -11.24
C SER A 101 -24.48 -6.94 -10.93
N ALA A 102 -25.69 -6.37 -10.79
CA ALA A 102 -26.87 -7.09 -11.21
C ALA A 102 -26.92 -7.03 -12.74
N LEU A 103 -26.74 -8.16 -13.41
CA LEU A 103 -27.22 -8.35 -14.78
C LEU A 103 -28.60 -8.99 -14.68
N PRO A 104 -29.69 -8.29 -15.03
CA PRO A 104 -30.97 -8.93 -15.33
C PRO A 104 -31.00 -9.30 -16.82
N GLY A 105 -31.45 -10.53 -17.14
CA GLY A 105 -31.77 -10.89 -18.51
C GLY A 105 -31.63 -12.36 -18.82
N ALA A 106 -32.51 -13.18 -18.24
CA ALA A 106 -32.84 -14.48 -18.82
C ALA A 106 -33.56 -14.24 -20.16
N HIS A 107 -33.06 -14.84 -21.24
CA HIS A 107 -33.89 -15.22 -22.39
C HIS A 107 -33.67 -16.69 -22.68
N ARG A 108 -34.70 -17.47 -22.36
CA ARG A 108 -34.95 -18.83 -22.86
C ARG A 108 -35.80 -18.70 -24.12
N ALA A 109 -35.37 -19.32 -25.22
CA ALA A 109 -36.16 -19.79 -26.38
C ALA A 109 -35.11 -20.30 -27.41
N ALA A 110 -35.21 -21.45 -28.05
CA ALA A 110 -36.18 -22.55 -28.08
C ALA A 110 -35.40 -23.82 -28.45
#